data_AF-X0V5U3-F1
#
_entry.id   AF-X0V5U3-F1
#
_cell.length_a   1.000
_cell.length_b   1.000
_cell.length_c   1.000
_cell.angle_alpha   90.00
_cell.angle_beta   90.00
_cell.angle_gamma   90.00
#
_symmetry.space_group_name_H-M   'P 1'
#
loop_
_entity.id
_entity.type
_entity.pdbx_description
1 polymer ?
#
loop_
_entity_poly.entity_id
_entity_poly.type
_entity_poly.pdbx_seq_one_letter_code
_entity_poly.pdbx_strand_id
1 'polypeptide(L)'
;MIGNKKVFKNQDLVLKVSPNIDPEKFDINKYEAFLDALCGEREYQREAIRITLRYLLGGQYNNLKELAEENYHQNPVLEERYGALSDFYMHLQLPDKLSCTIDLAT
;
A
#
# COMPACT_ATOMS: atom_id res chain seq x y z
N MET A 1 -7.40 15.33 34.74
CA MET A 1 -8.15 15.19 33.48
C MET A 1 -7.64 13.97 32.76
N ILE A 2 -8.46 12.93 32.61
CA ILE A 2 -8.07 11.72 31.87
C ILE A 2 -8.08 12.12 30.40
N GLY A 3 -6.90 12.22 29.78
CA GLY A 3 -6.77 12.51 28.36
C GLY A 3 -7.56 11.48 27.57
N ASN A 4 -8.49 11.93 26.74
CA ASN A 4 -9.35 11.06 25.95
C ASN A 4 -8.44 10.24 25.02
N LYS A 5 -8.34 8.92 25.24
CA LYS A 5 -7.48 8.05 24.43
C LYS A 5 -8.09 7.91 23.05
N LYS A 6 -7.46 8.52 22.04
CA LYS A 6 -7.92 8.43 20.65
C LYS A 6 -7.65 7.01 20.12
N VAL A 7 -8.67 6.38 19.56
CA VAL A 7 -8.61 5.01 19.02
C VAL A 7 -8.67 5.09 17.50
N PHE A 8 -7.65 4.55 16.85
CA PHE A 8 -7.56 4.46 15.39
C PHE A 8 -7.90 3.04 14.96
N LYS A 9 -8.70 2.88 13.90
CA LYS A 9 -8.89 1.55 13.29
C LYS A 9 -7.70 1.27 12.39
N ASN A 10 -7.17 0.05 12.43
CA ASN A 10 -6.03 -0.33 11.61
C ASN A 10 -6.29 -0.13 10.11
N GLN A 11 -7.52 -0.38 9.65
CA GLN A 11 -7.91 -0.16 8.26
C GLN A 11 -7.73 1.30 7.80
N ASP A 12 -7.85 2.27 8.70
CA ASP A 12 -7.73 3.70 8.39
C ASP A 12 -6.26 4.12 8.24
N LEU A 13 -5.32 3.21 8.51
CA LEU A 13 -3.88 3.42 8.46
C LEU A 13 -3.20 2.63 7.33
N VAL A 14 -3.98 1.86 6.57
CA VAL A 14 -3.47 1.10 5.42
C VAL A 14 -3.17 2.09 4.30
N LEU A 15 -1.93 2.06 3.81
CA LEU A 15 -1.51 2.85 2.67
C LEU A 15 -2.09 2.26 1.39
N LYS A 16 -2.76 3.11 0.61
CA LYS A 16 -3.33 2.74 -0.69
C LYS A 16 -2.30 2.96 -1.78
N VAL A 17 -2.07 1.92 -2.58
CA VAL A 17 -1.25 1.97 -3.78
C VAL A 17 -2.10 2.52 -4.92
N SER A 18 -1.60 3.54 -5.62
CA SER A 18 -2.29 4.12 -6.76
C SER A 18 -2.57 3.08 -7.85
N PRO A 19 -3.78 3.06 -8.44
CA PRO A 19 -4.09 2.22 -9.60
C PRO A 19 -3.54 2.83 -10.90
N ASN A 20 -3.05 4.07 -10.88
CA ASN A 20 -2.53 4.76 -12.05
C ASN A 20 -1.12 4.25 -12.37
N ILE A 21 -1.05 3.25 -13.25
CA ILE A 21 0.19 2.61 -13.67
C ILE A 21 0.35 2.86 -15.15
N ASP A 22 1.55 3.29 -15.55
CA ASP A 22 1.94 3.39 -16.95
C ASP A 22 2.06 1.96 -17.55
N PRO A 23 1.19 1.55 -18.48
CA PRO A 23 1.25 0.21 -19.07
C PRO A 23 2.51 -0.01 -19.92
N GLU A 24 3.19 1.06 -20.36
CA GLU A 24 4.49 0.93 -21.04
C GLU A 24 5.58 0.48 -20.06
N LYS A 25 5.46 0.85 -18.76
CA LYS A 25 6.34 0.35 -17.69
C LYS A 25 5.92 -1.04 -17.19
N PHE A 26 4.64 -1.21 -16.88
CA PHE A 26 4.11 -2.47 -16.37
C PHE A 26 2.66 -2.69 -16.78
N ASP A 27 2.44 -3.63 -17.69
CA ASP A 27 1.12 -4.07 -18.13
C ASP A 27 0.71 -5.36 -17.40
N ILE A 28 -0.13 -5.20 -16.38
CA ILE A 28 -0.62 -6.32 -15.57
C ILE A 28 -1.53 -7.28 -16.35
N ASN A 29 -2.16 -6.82 -17.44
CA ASN A 29 -3.11 -7.63 -18.21
C ASN A 29 -2.44 -8.86 -18.83
N LYS A 30 -1.12 -8.79 -19.05
CA LYS A 30 -0.29 -9.92 -19.52
C LYS A 30 -0.29 -11.11 -18.54
N TYR A 31 -0.63 -10.88 -17.28
CA TYR A 31 -0.60 -11.88 -16.21
C TYR A 31 -1.99 -12.29 -15.73
N GLU A 32 -3.08 -11.65 -16.15
CA GLU A 32 -4.43 -11.91 -15.60
C GLU A 32 -4.85 -13.37 -15.78
N ALA A 33 -4.62 -13.99 -16.95
CA ALA A 33 -4.93 -15.41 -17.15
C ALA A 33 -4.15 -16.34 -16.20
N PHE A 34 -2.92 -15.96 -15.83
CA PHE A 34 -2.13 -16.69 -14.83
C PHE A 34 -2.69 -16.48 -13.42
N LEU A 35 -3.08 -15.25 -13.08
CA LEU A 35 -3.71 -14.93 -11.79
C LEU A 35 -5.05 -15.64 -11.61
N ASP A 36 -5.85 -15.76 -12.68
CA ASP A 36 -7.11 -16.50 -12.69
C ASP A 36 -6.87 -17.98 -12.41
N ALA A 37 -5.90 -18.59 -13.10
CA ALA A 37 -5.53 -19.98 -12.88
C ALA A 37 -4.94 -20.23 -11.47
N LEU A 38 -4.14 -19.28 -10.96
CA LEU A 38 -3.49 -19.39 -9.65
C LEU A 38 -4.48 -19.25 -8.49
N CYS A 39 -5.41 -18.30 -8.59
CA CYS A 39 -6.30 -17.94 -7.48
C CYS A 39 -7.69 -18.57 -7.57
N GLY A 40 -8.12 -19.07 -8.74
CA GLY A 40 -9.42 -19.70 -8.93
C GLY A 40 -10.59 -18.74 -8.64
N GLU A 41 -11.36 -18.97 -7.60
CA GLU A 41 -12.48 -18.08 -7.19
C GLU A 41 -12.06 -17.04 -6.12
N ARG A 42 -10.79 -17.06 -5.68
CA ARG A 42 -10.29 -16.25 -4.55
C ARG A 42 -9.88 -14.84 -5.00
N GLU A 43 -10.86 -13.99 -5.28
CA GLU A 43 -10.62 -12.62 -5.76
C GLU A 43 -9.70 -11.81 -4.83
N TYR A 44 -9.80 -11.99 -3.52
CA TYR A 44 -8.95 -11.28 -2.56
C TYR A 44 -7.45 -11.60 -2.75
N GLN A 45 -7.11 -12.82 -3.17
CA GLN A 45 -5.72 -13.20 -3.47
C GLN A 45 -5.24 -12.52 -4.76
N ARG A 46 -6.10 -12.48 -5.79
CA ARG A 46 -5.81 -11.74 -7.02
C ARG A 46 -5.55 -10.28 -6.71
N GLU A 47 -6.45 -9.63 -5.97
CA GLU A 47 -6.31 -8.21 -5.68
C GLU A 47 -5.08 -7.89 -4.83
N ALA A 48 -4.74 -8.73 -3.85
CA ALA A 48 -3.50 -8.60 -3.10
C ALA A 48 -2.26 -8.69 -4.00
N ILE A 49 -2.24 -9.65 -4.94
CA ILE A 49 -1.16 -9.78 -5.92
C ILE A 49 -1.11 -8.57 -6.84
N ARG A 50 -2.26 -8.10 -7.37
CA ARG A 50 -2.32 -6.94 -8.26
C ARG A 50 -1.76 -5.70 -7.57
N ILE A 51 -2.22 -5.39 -6.36
CA ILE A 51 -1.72 -4.26 -5.57
C ILE A 51 -0.21 -4.37 -5.35
N THR A 52 0.29 -5.57 -5.04
CA THR A 52 1.71 -5.81 -4.82
C THR A 52 2.54 -5.58 -6.09
N LEU A 53 2.10 -6.11 -7.23
CA LEU A 53 2.80 -5.93 -8.50
C LEU A 53 2.79 -4.46 -8.94
N ARG A 54 1.67 -3.74 -8.74
CA ARG A 54 1.60 -2.29 -8.96
C ARG A 54 2.62 -1.53 -8.11
N TYR A 55 2.72 -1.86 -6.83
CA TYR A 55 3.67 -1.22 -5.92
C TYR A 55 5.13 -1.49 -6.27
N LEU A 56 5.48 -2.75 -6.56
CA LEU A 56 6.86 -3.15 -6.78
C LEU A 56 7.36 -2.91 -8.21
N LEU A 57 6.51 -3.08 -9.21
CA LEU A 57 6.89 -3.10 -10.63
C LEU A 57 6.30 -1.94 -11.43
N GLY A 58 5.28 -1.25 -10.90
CA GLY A 58 4.59 -0.16 -11.59
C GLY A 58 5.43 1.10 -11.84
N GLY A 59 6.53 1.26 -11.09
CA GLY A 59 7.43 2.41 -11.22
C GLY A 59 6.80 3.76 -10.86
N GLN A 60 5.66 3.74 -10.16
CA GLN A 60 4.98 4.93 -9.63
C GLN A 60 5.68 5.48 -8.38
N TYR A 61 6.29 4.60 -7.59
CA TYR A 61 7.01 4.95 -6.37
C TYR A 61 8.44 4.40 -6.44
N ASN A 62 9.42 5.18 -6.01
CA ASN A 62 10.80 4.74 -5.89
C ASN A 62 11.07 4.04 -4.56
N ASN A 63 10.27 4.34 -3.53
CA ASN A 63 10.42 3.81 -2.17
C ASN A 63 9.13 4.00 -1.35
N LEU A 64 9.12 3.47 -0.12
CA LEU A 64 7.98 3.56 0.79
C LEU A 64 7.67 4.99 1.26
N LYS A 65 8.66 5.91 1.35
CA LYS A 65 8.38 7.31 1.74
C LYS A 65 7.46 8.01 0.75
N GLU A 66 7.66 7.79 -0.55
CA GLU A 66 6.81 8.40 -1.58
C GLU A 66 5.36 7.91 -1.47
N LEU A 67 5.15 6.61 -1.27
CA LEU A 67 3.81 6.05 -1.02
C LEU A 67 3.20 6.63 0.26
N ALA A 68 3.99 6.75 1.32
CA ALA A 68 3.57 7.28 2.61
C ALA A 68 3.20 8.76 2.54
N GLU A 69 3.96 9.58 1.81
CA GLU A 69 3.69 11.00 1.59
C GLU A 69 2.38 11.21 0.84
N GLU A 70 2.19 10.50 -0.28
CA GLU A 70 0.95 10.55 -1.05
C GLU A 70 -0.26 10.21 -0.17
N ASN A 71 -0.16 9.14 0.63
CA ASN A 71 -1.23 8.75 1.53
C ASN A 71 -1.42 9.73 2.68
N TYR A 72 -0.36 10.32 3.23
CA TYR A 72 -0.46 11.31 4.31
C TYR A 72 -1.28 12.52 3.88
N HIS A 73 -1.06 13.01 2.66
CA HIS A 73 -1.80 14.14 2.11
C HIS A 73 -3.25 13.80 1.73
N GLN A 74 -3.56 12.54 1.48
CA GLN A 74 -4.90 12.08 1.09
C GLN A 74 -5.72 11.50 2.26
N ASN A 75 -5.08 11.22 3.40
CA ASN A 75 -5.71 10.56 4.54
C ASN A 75 -5.48 11.37 5.84
N PRO A 76 -6.47 12.19 6.25
CA PRO A 76 -6.39 13.01 7.47
C PRO A 76 -6.14 12.20 8.76
N VAL A 77 -6.46 10.90 8.76
CA VAL A 77 -6.23 10.03 9.92
C VAL A 77 -4.74 9.82 10.18
N LEU A 78 -3.91 9.87 9.13
CA LEU A 78 -2.45 9.77 9.27
C LEU A 78 -1.87 11.03 9.91
N GLU A 79 -2.29 12.21 9.46
CA GLU A 79 -1.90 13.48 10.09
C GLU A 79 -2.35 13.54 11.54
N GLU A 80 -3.58 13.13 11.82
CA GLU A 80 -4.11 13.09 13.18
C GLU A 80 -3.33 12.15 14.11
N ARG A 81 -2.82 11.02 13.58
CA ARG A 81 -2.07 10.03 14.34
C ARG A 81 -0.60 10.39 14.55
N TYR A 82 0.06 10.92 13.52
CA TYR A 82 1.50 11.12 13.50
C TYR A 82 1.93 12.59 13.63
N GLY A 83 1.03 13.54 13.44
CA GLY A 83 1.26 14.97 13.59
C GLY A 83 2.00 15.60 12.41
N ALA A 84 3.26 15.24 12.21
CA ALA A 84 4.08 15.70 11.08
C ALA A 84 4.49 14.54 10.18
N LEU A 85 4.65 14.82 8.87
CA LEU A 85 5.12 13.84 7.90
C LEU A 85 6.50 13.26 8.26
N SER A 86 7.39 14.10 8.80
CA SER A 86 8.70 13.65 9.29
C SER A 86 8.59 12.62 10.42
N ASP A 87 7.64 12.80 11.32
CA ASP A 87 7.39 11.88 12.43
C ASP A 87 6.76 10.59 11.91
N PHE A 88 5.88 10.68 10.92
CA PHE A 88 5.32 9.51 10.25
C PHE A 88 6.42 8.64 9.61
N TYR A 89 7.40 9.25 8.93
CA TYR A 89 8.51 8.51 8.32
C TYR A 89 9.34 7.71 9.32
N MET A 90 9.46 8.14 10.57
CA MET A 90 10.20 7.40 11.60
C MET A 90 9.55 6.06 11.96
N HIS A 91 8.28 5.86 11.60
CA HIS A 91 7.52 4.63 11.86
C HIS A 91 7.58 3.62 10.69
N LEU A 92 8.11 4.04 9.54
CA LEU A 92 8.19 3.20 8.35
C LEU A 92 9.33 2.20 8.43
N GLN A 93 9.07 0.95 8.04
CA GLN A 93 10.09 -0.08 7.89
C GLN A 93 10.72 0.01 6.50
N LEU A 94 12.06 0.01 6.42
CA LEU A 94 12.80 0.12 5.16
C LEU A 94 12.32 1.30 4.28
N PRO A 95 12.28 2.53 4.81
CA PRO A 95 11.58 3.65 4.19
C PRO A 95 12.13 4.03 2.80
N ASP A 96 13.40 3.75 2.53
CA ASP A 96 14.07 4.04 1.27
C ASP A 96 14.09 2.82 0.30
N LYS A 97 13.24 1.81 0.55
CA LYS A 97 13.09 0.62 -0.30
C LYS A 97 11.63 0.37 -0.65
N LEU A 98 11.43 -0.32 -1.75
CA LEU A 98 10.18 -1.02 -2.04
C LEU A 98 10.28 -2.43 -1.46
N SER A 99 9.41 -2.75 -0.51
CA SER A 99 9.32 -4.08 0.09
C SER A 99 7.92 -4.30 0.63
N CYS A 100 7.43 -5.53 0.53
CA CYS A 100 6.19 -5.95 1.17
C CYS A 100 6.24 -7.46 1.44
N THR A 101 5.45 -7.90 2.41
CA THR A 101 5.16 -9.31 2.64
C THR A 101 3.74 -9.57 2.19
N ILE A 102 3.51 -10.69 1.50
CA ILE A 102 2.17 -11.13 1.11
C ILE A 102 1.85 -12.40 1.88
N ASP A 103 0.89 -12.31 2.79
CA ASP A 103 0.33 -13.47 3.48
C ASP A 103 -0.94 -13.92 2.73
N LEU A 104 -0.79 -14.94 1.88
CA LEU A 104 -1.93 -15.55 1.19
C LEU A 104 -2.55 -16.61 2.10
N ALA A 105 -3.65 -16.27 2.78
CA ALA A 105 -4.44 -17.24 3.53
C ALA A 105 -5.01 -18.31 2.58
N THR A 106 -4.80 -19.59 2.92
CA THR A 106 -5.19 -20.77 2.12
C THR A 106 -6.65 -21.17 2.31
#